data_AF-C8WQD9-F1
#
_entry.id   AF-C8WQD9-F1
#
_cell.length_a   1.000
_cell.length_b   1.000
_cell.length_c   1.000
_cell.angle_alpha   90.00
_cell.angle_beta   90.00
_cell.angle_gamma   90.00
#
_symmetry.space_group_name_H-M   'P 1'
#
loop_
_entity.id
_entity.type
_entity.pdbx_description
1 polymer ?
#
loop_
_entity_poly.entity_id
_entity_poly.type
_entity_poly.pdbx_seq_one_letter_code
_entity_poly.pdbx_strand_id
1 'polypeptide(L)'
;MRRPSAWMFTTLTLSFAALGHATVLAATEQQPATYTVRQGDTLYRIAEADHLPLTALELANPQLSNPNEIAAGQKVALPTAYTVQPGDTVYLIAKAHHLTISAILQANPGIHPLDLIVGQTLYLPIPASNSTASAPPNTSGTAASAGQPTSTQTQVSRAQLRQEILTYAKSFLGTPYCWGGDSPKTGFDCSGFVEYVFGHFGIQLPRESHDQATVGTPVSPSNLQPGDLLFFTDTDSYASLYPNHVTHVGIYTGNGAMIESSSAHNGEGVVIVQNVFQNPYYVSHFYGARDVIGP
;
A
#
# COMPACT_ATOMS: atom_id res chain seq x y z
N MET A 1 0.41 75.67 1.46
CA MET A 1 -0.27 74.88 2.51
C MET A 1 -0.22 73.41 2.13
N ARG A 2 0.28 72.56 3.03
CA ARG A 2 0.32 71.10 2.91
C ARG A 2 -1.07 70.50 3.20
N ARG A 3 -1.47 69.44 2.49
CA ARG A 3 -1.90 68.11 3.00
C ARG A 3 -2.43 67.20 1.86
N PRO A 4 -2.44 65.86 2.03
CA PRO A 4 -1.96 64.91 1.02
C PRO A 4 -3.03 63.96 0.43
N SER A 5 -2.55 63.12 -0.49
CA SER A 5 -3.13 62.05 -1.26
C SER A 5 -3.85 60.94 -0.47
N ALA A 6 -4.96 60.44 -1.04
CA ALA A 6 -5.60 59.18 -0.65
C ALA A 6 -5.65 58.23 -1.85
N TRP A 7 -5.09 57.04 -1.65
CA TRP A 7 -5.13 55.90 -2.57
C TRP A 7 -6.39 55.10 -2.26
N MET A 8 -7.22 54.78 -3.27
CA MET A 8 -8.32 53.83 -3.15
C MET A 8 -7.84 52.44 -3.58
N PHE A 9 -7.87 51.48 -2.65
CA PHE A 9 -7.82 50.05 -2.94
C PHE A 9 -9.26 49.55 -3.11
N THR A 10 -9.60 49.02 -4.27
CA THR A 10 -10.86 48.29 -4.49
C THR A 10 -10.55 46.81 -4.46
N THR A 11 -11.11 46.11 -3.47
CA THR A 11 -11.00 44.66 -3.28
C THR A 11 -11.81 43.92 -4.34
N LEU A 12 -11.17 42.98 -5.04
CA LEU A 12 -11.81 42.02 -5.94
C LEU A 12 -12.23 40.79 -5.13
N THR A 13 -13.53 40.63 -4.88
CA THR A 13 -14.09 39.38 -4.34
C THR A 13 -14.33 38.40 -5.46
N LEU A 14 -13.58 37.30 -5.47
CA LEU A 14 -13.75 36.18 -6.39
C LEU A 14 -14.63 35.13 -5.71
N SER A 15 -15.91 35.02 -6.13
CA SER A 15 -16.79 33.92 -5.75
C SER A 15 -16.48 32.69 -6.60
N PHE A 16 -16.05 31.61 -5.97
CA PHE A 16 -16.10 30.27 -6.55
C PHE A 16 -17.22 29.47 -5.91
N ALA A 17 -18.21 29.10 -6.71
CA ALA A 17 -19.16 28.04 -6.39
C ALA A 17 -19.46 27.24 -7.66
N ALA A 18 -18.77 26.10 -7.79
CA ALA A 18 -19.14 25.05 -8.73
C ALA A 18 -18.91 23.70 -8.04
N LEU A 19 -19.95 23.18 -7.39
CA LEU A 19 -20.02 21.80 -6.94
C LEU A 19 -20.27 20.92 -8.18
N GLY A 20 -19.20 20.44 -8.79
CA GLY A 20 -19.25 19.37 -9.78
C GLY A 20 -19.37 18.02 -9.08
N HIS A 21 -20.53 17.36 -9.20
CA HIS A 21 -20.67 15.97 -8.81
C HIS A 21 -19.82 15.11 -9.77
N ALA A 22 -18.74 14.52 -9.25
CA ALA A 22 -17.98 13.51 -9.98
C ALA A 22 -18.88 12.29 -10.20
N THR A 23 -19.53 12.24 -11.36
CA THR A 23 -20.29 11.08 -11.80
C THR A 23 -19.27 10.11 -12.35
N VAL A 24 -18.92 9.09 -11.57
CA VAL A 24 -18.13 7.98 -12.10
C VAL A 24 -19.08 7.21 -13.02
N LEU A 25 -18.97 7.46 -14.33
CA LEU A 25 -19.63 6.66 -15.35
C LEU A 25 -19.20 5.21 -15.13
N ALA A 26 -20.19 4.32 -14.97
CA ALA A 26 -19.94 2.89 -14.91
C ALA A 26 -19.17 2.46 -16.17
N ALA A 27 -17.93 2.00 -15.98
CA ALA A 27 -17.13 1.45 -17.05
C ALA A 27 -17.84 0.18 -17.54
N THR A 28 -18.23 0.16 -18.82
CA THR A 28 -18.64 -1.07 -19.50
C THR A 28 -17.47 -2.06 -19.42
N GLU A 29 -17.73 -3.28 -18.95
CA GLU A 29 -16.77 -4.37 -18.79
C GLU A 29 -16.11 -4.70 -20.14
N GLN A 30 -15.00 -4.01 -20.43
CA GLN A 30 -14.33 -4.12 -21.72
C GLN A 30 -13.44 -5.36 -21.68
N GLN A 31 -13.84 -6.42 -22.39
CA GLN A 31 -13.03 -7.62 -22.56
C GLN A 31 -11.66 -7.23 -23.17
N PRO A 32 -10.54 -7.74 -22.62
CA PRO A 32 -9.21 -7.37 -23.09
C PRO A 32 -9.02 -7.83 -24.53
N ALA A 33 -8.28 -7.04 -25.31
CA ALA A 33 -7.86 -7.46 -26.65
C ALA A 33 -7.05 -8.75 -26.56
N THR A 34 -7.13 -9.60 -27.58
CA THR A 34 -6.37 -10.87 -27.62
C THR A 34 -5.42 -10.92 -28.79
N TYR A 35 -4.23 -11.49 -28.58
CA TYR A 35 -3.27 -11.83 -29.62
C TYR A 35 -3.32 -13.33 -29.92
N THR A 36 -3.22 -13.71 -31.20
CA THR A 36 -3.15 -15.11 -31.62
C THR A 36 -1.70 -15.49 -31.88
N VAL A 37 -1.19 -16.39 -31.06
CA VAL A 37 0.21 -16.84 -31.04
C VAL A 37 0.61 -17.43 -32.39
N ARG A 38 1.76 -17.01 -32.91
CA ARG A 38 2.37 -17.53 -34.13
C ARG A 38 3.49 -18.51 -33.79
N GLN A 39 3.89 -19.31 -34.77
CA GLN A 39 4.99 -20.24 -34.57
C GLN A 39 6.29 -19.49 -34.25
N GLY A 40 6.92 -19.82 -33.11
CA GLY A 40 8.16 -19.19 -32.65
C GLY A 40 7.96 -17.96 -31.74
N ASP A 41 6.72 -17.61 -31.41
CA ASP A 41 6.41 -16.59 -30.42
C ASP A 41 6.70 -17.09 -29.00
N THR A 42 7.09 -16.16 -28.13
CA THR A 42 7.07 -16.27 -26.67
C THR A 42 6.39 -15.03 -26.12
N LEU A 43 5.93 -15.03 -24.85
CA LEU A 43 5.38 -13.80 -24.27
C LEU A 43 6.39 -12.65 -24.28
N TYR A 44 7.69 -12.95 -24.07
CA TYR A 44 8.77 -11.96 -24.20
C TYR A 44 8.79 -11.31 -25.58
N ARG A 45 8.75 -12.10 -26.66
CA ARG A 45 8.83 -11.57 -28.03
C ARG A 45 7.57 -10.79 -28.42
N ILE A 46 6.41 -11.21 -27.92
CA ILE A 46 5.16 -10.47 -28.13
C ILE A 46 5.23 -9.12 -27.39
N ALA A 47 5.65 -9.13 -26.12
CA ALA A 47 5.79 -7.90 -25.33
C ALA A 47 6.81 -6.93 -25.96
N GLU A 48 7.96 -7.44 -26.41
CA GLU A 48 9.00 -6.65 -27.07
C GLU A 48 8.51 -6.03 -28.39
N ALA A 49 7.81 -6.81 -29.22
CA ALA A 49 7.31 -6.34 -30.53
C ALA A 49 6.22 -5.27 -30.40
N ASP A 50 5.34 -5.39 -29.40
CA ASP A 50 4.23 -4.46 -29.17
C ASP A 50 4.56 -3.36 -28.14
N HIS A 51 5.83 -3.27 -27.70
CA HIS A 51 6.31 -2.32 -26.69
C HIS A 51 5.50 -2.35 -25.37
N LEU A 52 5.07 -3.55 -24.97
CA LEU A 52 4.32 -3.79 -23.75
C LEU A 52 5.27 -4.18 -22.60
N PRO A 53 4.95 -3.81 -21.34
CA PRO A 53 5.63 -4.39 -20.19
C PRO A 53 5.36 -5.91 -20.16
N LEU A 54 6.42 -6.72 -20.15
CA LEU A 54 6.29 -8.17 -20.07
C LEU A 54 5.46 -8.60 -18.85
N THR A 55 5.66 -7.94 -17.71
CA THR A 55 4.93 -8.21 -16.47
C THR A 55 3.43 -7.95 -16.60
N ALA A 56 3.02 -6.92 -17.35
CA ALA A 56 1.60 -6.66 -17.63
C ALA A 56 0.98 -7.78 -18.46
N LEU A 57 1.73 -8.27 -19.45
CA LEU A 57 1.30 -9.35 -20.32
C LEU A 57 1.21 -10.69 -19.57
N GLU A 58 2.15 -10.97 -18.66
CA GLU A 58 2.11 -12.14 -17.77
C GLU A 58 0.92 -12.10 -16.82
N LEU A 59 0.69 -10.97 -16.14
CA LEU A 59 -0.42 -10.81 -15.20
C LEU A 59 -1.80 -10.85 -15.88
N ALA A 60 -1.90 -10.45 -17.15
CA ALA A 60 -3.11 -10.62 -17.94
C ALA A 60 -3.36 -12.09 -18.36
N ASN A 61 -2.38 -12.99 -18.19
CA ASN A 61 -2.47 -14.39 -18.59
C ASN A 61 -2.11 -15.37 -17.46
N PRO A 62 -2.78 -15.31 -16.30
CA PRO A 62 -2.45 -16.14 -15.13
C PRO A 62 -2.62 -17.65 -15.37
N GLN A 63 -3.32 -18.04 -16.43
CA GLN A 63 -3.48 -19.44 -16.84
C GLN A 63 -2.21 -20.07 -17.45
N LEU A 64 -1.21 -19.27 -17.79
CA LEU A 64 0.03 -19.74 -18.40
C LEU A 64 1.05 -20.10 -17.32
N SER A 65 1.19 -21.40 -17.03
CA SER A 65 2.17 -21.89 -16.05
C SER A 65 3.62 -21.67 -16.49
N ASN A 66 3.88 -21.59 -17.80
CA ASN A 66 5.19 -21.25 -18.36
C ASN A 66 5.04 -20.21 -19.50
N PRO A 67 5.50 -18.95 -19.30
CA PRO A 67 5.49 -17.87 -20.30
C PRO A 67 6.18 -18.18 -21.64
N ASN A 68 7.05 -19.20 -21.68
CA ASN A 68 7.78 -19.61 -22.87
C ASN A 68 7.13 -20.78 -23.63
N GLU A 69 6.07 -21.38 -23.09
CA GLU A 69 5.39 -22.55 -23.67
C GLU A 69 3.99 -22.18 -24.19
N ILE A 70 3.94 -21.22 -25.11
CA ILE A 70 2.71 -20.84 -25.82
C ILE A 70 2.65 -21.54 -27.18
N ALA A 71 1.49 -22.09 -27.52
CA ALA A 71 1.30 -22.84 -28.76
C ALA A 71 0.80 -21.95 -29.90
N ALA A 72 1.26 -22.18 -31.13
CA ALA A 72 0.72 -21.48 -32.29
C ALA A 72 -0.81 -21.68 -32.40
N GLY A 73 -1.55 -20.60 -32.61
CA GLY A 73 -3.02 -20.57 -32.60
C GLY A 73 -3.65 -20.36 -31.22
N GLN A 74 -2.88 -20.44 -30.13
CA GLN A 74 -3.34 -20.08 -28.79
C GLN A 74 -3.67 -18.58 -28.72
N LYS A 75 -4.73 -18.22 -28.00
CA LYS A 75 -5.04 -16.82 -27.70
C LYS A 75 -4.45 -16.42 -26.36
N VAL A 76 -3.79 -15.28 -26.33
CA VAL A 76 -3.29 -14.63 -25.11
C VAL A 76 -3.97 -13.27 -24.96
N ALA A 77 -4.32 -12.90 -23.73
CA ALA A 77 -4.82 -11.57 -23.39
C ALA A 77 -3.72 -10.53 -23.55
N LEU A 78 -4.04 -9.37 -24.09
CA LEU A 78 -3.16 -8.21 -24.05
C LEU A 78 -3.59 -7.30 -22.88
N PRO A 79 -2.64 -6.67 -22.16
CA PRO A 79 -2.98 -5.68 -21.15
C PRO A 79 -3.68 -4.48 -21.81
N THR A 80 -4.66 -3.92 -21.11
CA THR A 80 -5.45 -2.79 -21.63
C THR A 80 -4.75 -1.48 -21.30
N ALA A 81 -4.44 -0.68 -22.31
CA ALA A 81 -3.89 0.66 -22.10
C ALA A 81 -4.97 1.60 -21.55
N TYR A 82 -4.64 2.30 -20.47
CA TYR A 82 -5.47 3.28 -19.80
C TYR A 82 -4.73 4.61 -19.73
N THR A 83 -5.35 5.70 -20.17
CA THR A 83 -4.78 7.04 -20.06
C THR A 83 -5.24 7.68 -18.76
N VAL A 84 -4.30 8.02 -17.88
CA VAL A 84 -4.55 8.68 -16.59
C VAL A 84 -5.30 10.00 -16.79
N GLN A 85 -6.43 10.14 -16.11
CA GLN A 85 -7.31 11.30 -16.11
C GLN A 85 -7.09 12.19 -14.88
N PRO A 86 -7.51 13.48 -14.93
CA PRO A 86 -7.48 14.34 -13.74
C PRO A 86 -8.29 13.75 -12.59
N GLY A 87 -7.67 13.61 -11.42
CA GLY A 87 -8.29 13.07 -10.21
C GLY A 87 -8.18 11.55 -10.06
N ASP A 88 -7.54 10.87 -11.01
CA ASP A 88 -7.23 9.46 -10.87
C ASP A 88 -6.23 9.20 -9.76
N THR A 89 -6.43 8.07 -9.10
CA THR A 89 -5.42 7.41 -8.28
C THR A 89 -5.34 5.96 -8.71
N VAL A 90 -4.20 5.30 -8.47
CA VAL A 90 -4.08 3.85 -8.76
C VAL A 90 -5.19 3.06 -8.04
N TYR A 91 -5.62 3.50 -6.86
CA TYR A 91 -6.76 2.90 -6.13
C TYR A 91 -8.08 3.01 -6.89
N LEU A 92 -8.44 4.21 -7.39
CA LEU A 92 -9.71 4.40 -8.10
C LEU A 92 -9.74 3.64 -9.43
N ILE A 93 -8.62 3.59 -10.14
CA ILE A 93 -8.47 2.80 -11.36
C ILE A 93 -8.57 1.31 -11.04
N ALA A 94 -7.84 0.82 -10.03
CA ALA A 94 -7.91 -0.58 -9.58
C ALA A 94 -9.34 -1.01 -9.24
N LYS A 95 -10.03 -0.18 -8.46
CA LYS A 95 -11.42 -0.43 -8.06
C LYS A 95 -12.37 -0.45 -9.27
N ALA A 96 -12.23 0.49 -10.20
CA ALA A 96 -13.09 0.58 -11.38
C ALA A 96 -12.91 -0.61 -12.33
N HIS A 97 -11.72 -1.20 -12.37
CA HIS A 97 -11.36 -2.30 -13.27
C HIS A 97 -11.30 -3.67 -12.57
N HIS A 98 -11.75 -3.77 -11.32
CA HIS A 98 -11.72 -5.00 -10.52
C HIS A 98 -10.31 -5.62 -10.40
N LEU A 99 -9.28 -4.76 -10.40
CA LEU A 99 -7.89 -5.14 -10.23
C LEU A 99 -7.42 -4.83 -8.81
N THR A 100 -6.33 -5.48 -8.39
CA THR A 100 -5.60 -5.03 -7.22
C THR A 100 -4.65 -3.89 -7.59
N ILE A 101 -4.34 -3.01 -6.65
CA ILE A 101 -3.31 -1.97 -6.83
C ILE A 101 -1.98 -2.64 -7.23
N SER A 102 -1.61 -3.74 -6.57
CA SER A 102 -0.37 -4.47 -6.86
C SER A 102 -0.33 -4.99 -8.29
N ALA A 103 -1.44 -5.53 -8.82
CA ALA A 103 -1.50 -5.97 -10.21
C ALA A 103 -1.23 -4.81 -11.17
N ILE A 104 -1.80 -3.62 -10.91
CA ILE A 104 -1.53 -2.42 -11.71
C ILE A 104 -0.07 -1.98 -11.57
N LEU A 105 0.51 -1.92 -10.37
CA LEU A 105 1.88 -1.46 -10.19
C LEU A 105 2.93 -2.44 -10.76
N GLN A 106 2.73 -3.74 -10.57
CA GLN A 106 3.60 -4.78 -11.15
C GLN A 106 3.54 -4.79 -12.67
N ALA A 107 2.36 -4.54 -13.25
CA ALA A 107 2.19 -4.37 -14.69
C ALA A 107 2.87 -3.11 -15.23
N ASN A 108 3.18 -2.12 -14.37
CA ASN A 108 3.73 -0.84 -14.78
C ASN A 108 5.03 -0.52 -14.01
N PRO A 109 6.11 -1.29 -14.24
CA PRO A 109 7.36 -1.08 -13.54
C PRO A 109 7.90 0.35 -13.80
N GLY A 110 8.23 1.05 -12.71
CA GLY A 110 8.70 2.45 -12.76
C GLY A 110 7.61 3.51 -12.63
N ILE A 111 6.33 3.13 -12.52
CA ILE A 111 5.25 4.06 -12.16
C ILE A 111 5.15 4.18 -10.65
N HIS A 112 5.25 5.41 -10.13
CA HIS A 112 5.04 5.69 -8.72
C HIS A 112 3.55 5.85 -8.39
N PRO A 113 3.02 5.20 -7.33
CA PRO A 113 1.57 5.16 -7.06
C PRO A 113 0.94 6.51 -6.70
N LEU A 114 1.76 7.46 -6.23
CA LEU A 114 1.34 8.80 -5.79
C LEU A 114 1.62 9.90 -6.82
N ASP A 115 2.35 9.58 -7.90
CA ASP A 115 2.78 10.53 -8.92
C ASP A 115 2.17 10.20 -10.30
N LEU A 116 0.90 9.78 -10.32
CA LEU A 116 0.21 9.59 -11.60
C LEU A 116 0.11 10.91 -12.34
N ILE A 117 0.75 10.98 -13.51
CA ILE A 117 0.74 12.17 -14.36
C ILE A 117 -0.47 12.08 -15.29
N VAL A 118 -1.33 13.09 -15.29
CA VAL A 118 -2.44 13.18 -16.25
C VAL A 118 -1.91 13.04 -17.68
N GLY A 119 -2.49 12.11 -18.46
CA GLY A 119 -2.06 11.77 -19.81
C GLY A 119 -1.04 10.64 -19.90
N GLN A 120 -0.50 10.16 -18.76
CA GLN A 120 0.37 8.99 -18.72
C GLN A 120 -0.41 7.71 -19.06
N THR A 121 0.22 6.81 -19.82
CA THR A 121 -0.35 5.48 -20.11
C THR A 121 -0.03 4.51 -18.99
N LEU A 122 -1.06 3.82 -18.51
CA LEU A 122 -1.02 2.73 -17.55
C LEU A 122 -1.54 1.46 -18.20
N TYR A 123 -0.82 0.35 -18.10
CA TYR A 123 -1.22 -0.95 -18.61
C TYR A 123 -1.98 -1.74 -17.54
N LEU A 124 -3.27 -1.98 -17.77
CA LEU A 124 -4.14 -2.73 -16.86
C LEU A 124 -4.10 -4.22 -17.23
N PRO A 125 -3.60 -5.11 -16.35
CA PRO A 125 -3.51 -6.54 -16.64
C PRO A 125 -4.86 -7.23 -16.38
N ILE A 126 -5.87 -6.91 -17.21
CA ILE A 126 -7.20 -7.53 -17.13
C ILE A 126 -7.10 -8.94 -17.75
N PRO A 127 -7.38 -10.02 -17.00
CA PRO A 127 -7.33 -11.37 -17.56
C PRO A 127 -8.42 -11.62 -18.60
N ALA A 128 -8.14 -12.42 -19.64
CA ALA A 128 -9.14 -12.80 -20.67
C ALA A 128 -10.24 -13.78 -20.18
N SER A 129 -10.44 -13.88 -18.86
CA SER A 129 -11.36 -14.77 -18.15
C SER A 129 -10.88 -16.22 -17.98
N ASN A 130 -10.54 -16.56 -16.75
CA ASN A 130 -11.05 -17.77 -16.11
C ASN A 130 -11.72 -17.35 -14.80
N SER A 131 -12.95 -17.81 -14.63
CA SER A 131 -13.82 -17.55 -13.49
C SER A 131 -13.20 -18.03 -12.17
N THR A 132 -12.70 -17.12 -11.35
CA THR A 132 -12.78 -17.21 -9.87
C THR A 132 -13.03 -15.82 -9.30
N ALA A 133 -14.24 -15.33 -9.53
CA ALA A 133 -14.92 -14.56 -8.49
C ALA A 133 -15.03 -15.46 -7.25
N SER A 134 -14.14 -15.29 -6.27
CA SER A 134 -14.47 -15.69 -4.91
C SER A 134 -15.52 -14.72 -4.39
N ALA A 135 -16.77 -15.05 -4.72
CA ALA A 135 -17.94 -14.46 -4.08
C ALA A 135 -17.89 -14.71 -2.56
N PRO A 136 -18.37 -13.78 -1.73
CA PRO A 136 -18.57 -14.04 -0.32
C PRO A 136 -19.59 -15.18 -0.11
N PRO A 137 -19.49 -15.97 0.97
CA PRO A 137 -20.45 -17.03 1.23
C PRO A 137 -21.83 -16.40 1.49
N ASN A 138 -22.77 -16.79 0.62
CA ASN A 138 -24.16 -16.39 0.66
C ASN A 138 -24.82 -17.02 1.90
N THR A 139 -25.22 -16.21 2.88
CA THR A 139 -26.25 -16.58 3.87
C THR A 139 -27.47 -15.72 3.61
N SER A 140 -28.38 -16.25 2.78
CA SER A 140 -29.71 -15.67 2.60
C SER A 140 -30.60 -16.09 3.76
N GLY A 141 -31.15 -15.09 4.45
CA GLY A 141 -32.05 -15.27 5.60
C GLY A 141 -32.82 -13.99 5.96
N THR A 142 -33.65 -13.52 5.03
CA THR A 142 -34.85 -12.66 5.20
C THR A 142 -34.70 -11.17 5.53
N ALA A 143 -35.45 -10.38 4.74
CA ALA A 143 -35.49 -8.93 4.68
C ALA A 143 -36.29 -8.26 5.82
N ALA A 144 -35.88 -7.06 6.25
CA ALA A 144 -36.61 -5.81 5.97
C ALA A 144 -36.06 -4.59 6.77
N SER A 145 -36.17 -3.45 6.10
CA SER A 145 -36.34 -2.08 6.61
C SER A 145 -35.11 -1.17 6.71
N ALA A 146 -35.25 -0.05 5.99
CA ALA A 146 -34.37 1.08 5.90
C ALA A 146 -34.23 1.85 7.23
N GLY A 147 -33.00 2.26 7.55
CA GLY A 147 -32.65 3.19 8.62
C GLY A 147 -31.22 3.71 8.39
N GLN A 148 -31.01 5.01 8.60
CA GLN A 148 -29.78 5.79 8.32
C GLN A 148 -28.48 5.20 8.89
N PRO A 149 -27.29 5.54 8.33
CA PRO A 149 -26.02 5.06 8.85
C PRO A 149 -25.60 5.83 10.12
N THR A 150 -25.48 5.10 11.22
CA THR A 150 -24.84 5.54 12.46
C THR A 150 -23.36 5.13 12.42
N SER A 151 -22.47 6.06 12.74
CA SER A 151 -20.98 6.01 12.66
C SER A 151 -20.28 4.97 13.55
N THR A 152 -20.97 3.96 14.07
CA THR A 152 -20.43 2.98 15.03
C THR A 152 -19.89 1.71 14.34
N GLN A 153 -20.31 1.40 13.12
CA GLN A 153 -19.87 0.18 12.42
C GLN A 153 -18.42 0.25 11.90
N THR A 154 -17.92 1.43 11.50
CA THR A 154 -16.57 1.58 10.96
C THR A 154 -15.48 1.37 12.04
N GLN A 155 -15.69 1.90 13.25
CA GLN A 155 -14.70 1.83 14.33
C GLN A 155 -14.53 0.41 14.89
N VAL A 156 -15.61 -0.38 14.98
CA VAL A 156 -15.56 -1.79 15.39
C VAL A 156 -14.72 -2.61 14.38
N SER A 157 -14.79 -2.29 13.08
CA SER A 157 -13.97 -2.95 12.05
C SER A 157 -12.48 -2.59 12.10
N ARG A 158 -12.14 -1.34 12.48
CA ARG A 158 -10.75 -0.87 12.57
C ARG A 158 -10.03 -1.42 13.79
N ALA A 159 -10.71 -1.45 14.94
CA ALA A 159 -10.20 -2.10 16.14
C ALA A 159 -9.96 -3.60 15.92
N GLN A 160 -10.86 -4.27 15.16
CA GLN A 160 -10.69 -5.66 14.75
C GLN A 160 -9.47 -5.84 13.83
N LEU A 161 -9.32 -5.00 12.79
CA LEU A 161 -8.16 -5.04 11.90
C LEU A 161 -6.83 -4.85 12.65
N ARG A 162 -6.77 -3.88 13.58
CA ARG A 162 -5.61 -3.68 14.45
C ARG A 162 -5.27 -4.95 15.25
N GLN A 163 -6.29 -5.60 15.81
CA GLN A 163 -6.10 -6.84 16.56
C GLN A 163 -5.64 -8.01 15.66
N GLU A 164 -6.15 -8.11 14.44
CA GLU A 164 -5.75 -9.11 13.46
C GLU A 164 -4.30 -8.90 13.02
N ILE A 165 -3.89 -7.66 12.72
CA ILE A 165 -2.50 -7.29 12.41
C ILE A 165 -1.57 -7.74 13.54
N LEU A 166 -1.91 -7.43 14.78
CA LEU A 166 -1.09 -7.82 15.93
C LEU A 166 -1.07 -9.34 16.16
N THR A 167 -2.17 -10.03 15.86
CA THR A 167 -2.24 -11.50 15.96
C THR A 167 -1.35 -12.15 14.91
N TYR A 168 -1.36 -11.61 13.68
CA TYR A 168 -0.49 -12.04 12.60
C TYR A 168 0.98 -11.74 12.90
N ALA A 169 1.30 -10.52 13.34
CA ALA A 169 2.65 -10.13 13.76
C ALA A 169 3.22 -11.10 14.82
N LYS A 170 2.41 -11.45 15.82
CA LYS A 170 2.80 -12.39 16.89
C LYS A 170 3.03 -13.82 16.40
N SER A 171 2.49 -14.21 15.24
CA SER A 171 2.75 -15.55 14.68
C SER A 171 4.21 -15.74 14.23
N PHE A 172 4.96 -14.63 14.08
CA PHE A 172 6.37 -14.64 13.70
C PHE A 172 7.33 -14.57 14.88
N LEU A 173 6.84 -14.59 16.13
CA LEU A 173 7.71 -14.57 17.31
C LEU A 173 8.78 -15.67 17.23
N GLY A 174 10.03 -15.27 17.41
CA GLY A 174 11.20 -16.15 17.28
C GLY A 174 11.73 -16.33 15.87
N THR A 175 11.11 -15.75 14.83
CA THR A 175 11.74 -15.70 13.49
C THR A 175 13.06 -14.93 13.57
N PRO A 176 14.19 -15.50 13.08
CA PRO A 176 15.50 -14.88 13.23
C PRO A 176 15.61 -13.50 12.59
N TYR A 177 16.47 -12.65 13.18
CA TYR A 177 16.84 -11.38 12.55
C TYR A 177 17.75 -11.65 11.35
N CYS A 178 17.47 -10.99 10.24
CA CYS A 178 18.32 -11.02 9.05
C CYS A 178 18.40 -9.62 8.47
N TRP A 179 19.60 -9.02 8.43
CA TRP A 179 19.80 -7.71 7.80
C TRP A 179 19.38 -7.77 6.32
N GLY A 180 18.47 -6.88 5.89
CA GLY A 180 17.90 -6.92 4.55
C GLY A 180 16.80 -7.98 4.37
N GLY A 181 16.50 -8.78 5.39
CA GLY A 181 15.49 -9.82 5.33
C GLY A 181 14.05 -9.29 5.41
N ASP A 182 13.16 -9.90 4.64
CA ASP A 182 11.77 -9.47 4.45
C ASP A 182 10.78 -10.65 4.47
N SER A 183 11.21 -11.84 4.92
CA SER A 183 10.37 -13.04 4.88
C SER A 183 10.61 -13.97 6.06
N PRO A 184 9.59 -14.76 6.47
CA PRO A 184 9.76 -15.73 7.56
C PRO A 184 10.73 -16.86 7.23
N LYS A 185 11.02 -17.09 5.94
CA LYS A 185 11.93 -18.14 5.48
C LYS A 185 13.40 -17.74 5.64
N THR A 186 13.70 -16.47 5.38
CA THR A 186 15.06 -15.92 5.41
C THR A 186 15.38 -15.19 6.72
N GLY A 187 14.35 -14.87 7.51
CA GLY A 187 14.44 -13.95 8.62
C GLY A 187 14.05 -12.54 8.20
N PHE A 188 13.87 -11.67 9.20
CA PHE A 188 13.43 -10.29 9.01
C PHE A 188 14.43 -9.29 9.57
N ASP A 189 14.60 -8.14 8.94
CA ASP A 189 15.01 -6.93 9.66
C ASP A 189 13.79 -6.15 10.16
N CYS A 190 14.01 -5.00 10.79
CA CYS A 190 12.95 -4.25 11.45
C CYS A 190 11.88 -3.77 10.46
N SER A 191 12.28 -3.08 9.39
CA SER A 191 11.34 -2.54 8.40
C SER A 191 10.78 -3.61 7.48
N GLY A 192 11.54 -4.66 7.15
CA GLY A 192 11.06 -5.82 6.39
C GLY A 192 10.03 -6.63 7.15
N PHE A 193 10.15 -6.78 8.47
CA PHE A 193 9.11 -7.38 9.31
C PHE A 193 7.80 -6.58 9.25
N VAL A 194 7.90 -5.26 9.43
CA VAL A 194 6.74 -4.36 9.43
C VAL A 194 6.09 -4.32 8.04
N GLU A 195 6.86 -4.20 6.96
CA GLU A 195 6.38 -4.27 5.59
C GLU A 195 5.64 -5.57 5.32
N TYR A 196 6.22 -6.72 5.70
CA TYR A 196 5.61 -8.03 5.49
C TYR A 196 4.28 -8.18 6.24
N VAL A 197 4.26 -7.80 7.53
CA VAL A 197 3.05 -7.88 8.36
C VAL A 197 1.93 -7.02 7.80
N PHE A 198 2.20 -5.76 7.49
CA PHE A 198 1.17 -4.84 6.99
C PHE A 198 0.76 -5.14 5.55
N GLY A 199 1.71 -5.60 4.73
CA GLY A 199 1.46 -6.06 3.36
C GLY A 199 0.46 -7.22 3.29
N HIS A 200 0.46 -8.13 4.28
CA HIS A 200 -0.56 -9.19 4.39
C HIS A 200 -1.99 -8.64 4.50
N PHE A 201 -2.16 -7.47 5.12
CA PHE A 201 -3.44 -6.78 5.26
C PHE A 201 -3.67 -5.71 4.19
N GLY A 202 -2.84 -5.70 3.14
CA GLY A 202 -2.95 -4.77 2.02
C GLY A 202 -2.45 -3.36 2.31
N ILE A 203 -1.76 -3.14 3.44
CA ILE A 203 -1.13 -1.87 3.79
C ILE A 203 0.32 -1.93 3.31
N GLN A 204 0.60 -1.31 2.16
CA GLN A 204 1.94 -1.30 1.58
C GLN A 204 2.79 -0.24 2.26
N LEU A 205 3.93 -0.65 2.79
CA LEU A 205 4.89 0.22 3.44
C LEU A 205 6.20 0.20 2.65
N PRO A 206 6.95 1.32 2.59
CA PRO A 206 8.30 1.33 2.01
C PRO A 206 9.21 0.31 2.70
N ARG A 207 10.22 -0.17 1.99
CA ARG A 207 11.19 -1.15 2.52
C ARG A 207 12.02 -0.62 3.69
N GLU A 208 12.30 0.68 3.70
CA GLU A 208 13.22 1.32 4.64
C GLU A 208 12.48 2.00 5.80
N SER A 209 12.97 1.84 7.03
CA SER A 209 12.32 2.36 8.24
C SER A 209 12.17 3.89 8.22
N HIS A 210 13.14 4.61 7.66
CA HIS A 210 13.07 6.06 7.51
C HIS A 210 11.97 6.53 6.55
N ASP A 211 11.72 5.79 5.48
CA ASP A 211 10.62 6.08 4.57
C ASP A 211 9.27 5.71 5.21
N GLN A 212 9.20 4.58 5.92
CA GLN A 212 8.01 4.19 6.71
C GLN A 212 7.62 5.27 7.73
N ALA A 213 8.61 5.96 8.33
CA ALA A 213 8.38 7.05 9.26
C ALA A 213 7.72 8.29 8.64
N THR A 214 7.57 8.34 7.31
CA THR A 214 6.87 9.40 6.58
C THR A 214 5.44 9.01 6.17
N VAL A 215 5.06 7.74 6.33
CA VAL A 215 3.76 7.19 5.92
C VAL A 215 2.73 7.34 7.04
N GLY A 216 1.47 7.56 6.65
CA GLY A 216 0.35 7.65 7.58
C GLY A 216 0.31 8.96 8.37
N THR A 217 -0.42 8.94 9.48
CA THR A 217 -0.63 10.14 10.31
C THR A 217 0.25 10.09 11.57
N PRO A 218 0.93 11.19 11.96
CA PRO A 218 1.70 11.20 13.20
C PRO A 218 0.80 11.07 14.43
N VAL A 219 1.21 10.25 15.39
CA VAL A 219 0.47 9.95 16.62
C VAL A 219 1.27 10.38 17.84
N SER A 220 0.64 11.10 18.77
CA SER A 220 1.27 11.42 20.05
C SER A 220 1.29 10.19 20.96
N PRO A 221 2.29 10.04 21.87
CA PRO A 221 2.33 8.91 22.80
C PRO A 221 1.06 8.71 23.63
N SER A 222 0.32 9.78 23.94
CA SER A 222 -0.97 9.73 24.66
C SER A 222 -2.12 9.13 23.85
N ASN A 223 -1.99 9.11 22.52
CA ASN A 223 -3.05 8.72 21.58
C ASN A 223 -2.73 7.40 20.85
N LEU A 224 -1.64 6.72 21.24
CA LEU A 224 -1.22 5.47 20.63
C LEU A 224 -2.32 4.42 20.71
N GLN A 225 -2.54 3.77 19.57
CA GLN A 225 -3.43 2.63 19.43
C GLN A 225 -2.62 1.38 19.04
N PRO A 226 -3.01 0.19 19.53
CA PRO A 226 -2.39 -1.05 19.09
C PRO A 226 -2.40 -1.13 17.55
N GLY A 227 -1.24 -1.46 16.94
CA GLY A 227 -1.03 -1.42 15.50
C GLY A 227 -0.36 -0.15 14.98
N ASP A 228 -0.19 0.90 15.78
CA ASP A 228 0.63 2.06 15.36
C ASP A 228 2.11 1.68 15.29
N LEU A 229 2.87 2.32 14.40
CA LEU A 229 4.31 2.11 14.25
C LEU A 229 5.08 3.04 15.17
N LEU A 230 6.08 2.52 15.88
CA LEU A 230 7.01 3.26 16.71
C LEU A 230 8.37 3.33 16.00
N PHE A 231 8.95 4.52 15.89
CA PHE A 231 10.21 4.76 15.20
C PHE A 231 11.28 5.25 16.16
N PHE A 232 12.53 4.84 15.90
CA PHE A 232 13.68 5.16 16.71
C PHE A 232 14.88 5.58 15.85
N THR A 233 15.72 6.47 16.37
CA THR A 233 17.01 6.89 15.78
C THR A 233 18.16 6.27 16.54
N ASP A 234 19.39 6.43 16.04
CA ASP A 234 20.62 6.13 16.76
C ASP A 234 20.79 4.69 17.29
N THR A 235 20.07 3.74 16.69
CA THR A 235 20.10 2.32 17.09
C THR A 235 21.09 1.47 16.31
N ASP A 236 21.80 2.05 15.33
CA ASP A 236 22.80 1.38 14.51
C ASP A 236 24.10 2.23 14.36
N SER A 237 25.09 1.67 13.66
CA SER A 237 26.38 2.35 13.43
C SER A 237 26.32 3.48 12.39
N TYR A 238 25.29 3.51 11.54
CA TYR A 238 25.09 4.53 10.50
C TYR A 238 24.52 5.83 11.05
N ALA A 239 23.87 5.79 12.21
CA ALA A 239 23.38 6.93 12.98
C ALA A 239 24.35 8.13 13.05
N SER A 240 25.65 7.86 13.22
CA SER A 240 26.68 8.90 13.32
C SER A 240 26.87 9.73 12.04
N LEU A 241 26.41 9.22 10.88
CA LEU A 241 26.53 9.88 9.58
C LEU A 241 25.32 10.76 9.25
N TYR A 242 24.17 10.51 9.88
CA TYR A 242 22.91 11.21 9.59
C TYR A 242 22.13 11.49 10.89
N PRO A 243 22.35 12.64 11.54
CA PRO A 243 21.65 12.96 12.79
C PRO A 243 20.13 13.04 12.58
N ASN A 244 19.37 12.43 13.51
CA ASN A 244 17.91 12.26 13.44
C ASN A 244 17.40 11.36 12.32
N HIS A 245 18.26 10.49 11.75
CA HIS A 245 17.83 9.45 10.84
C HIS A 245 17.14 8.31 11.61
N VAL A 246 15.96 7.91 11.15
CA VAL A 246 15.26 6.75 11.69
C VAL A 246 16.01 5.49 11.27
N THR A 247 16.47 4.73 12.26
CA THR A 247 17.26 3.51 12.08
C THR A 247 16.48 2.26 12.47
N HIS A 248 15.34 2.40 13.16
CA HIS A 248 14.56 1.26 13.62
C HIS A 248 13.06 1.53 13.71
N VAL A 249 12.28 0.47 13.59
CA VAL A 249 10.82 0.49 13.64
C VAL A 249 10.27 -0.76 14.32
N GLY A 250 9.15 -0.61 15.04
CA GLY A 250 8.35 -1.72 15.54
C GLY A 250 6.86 -1.38 15.62
N ILE A 251 6.04 -2.38 15.92
CA ILE A 251 4.58 -2.26 15.97
C ILE A 251 4.13 -2.18 17.43
N TYR A 252 3.43 -1.11 17.81
CA TYR A 252 2.89 -0.94 19.15
C TYR A 252 1.81 -1.99 19.43
N THR A 253 1.96 -2.74 20.52
CA THR A 253 1.05 -3.85 20.88
C THR A 253 0.02 -3.45 21.94
N GLY A 254 0.05 -2.19 22.41
CA GLY A 254 -0.69 -1.73 23.58
C GLY A 254 0.12 -1.82 24.87
N ASN A 255 -0.38 -1.20 25.94
CA ASN A 255 0.19 -1.26 27.30
C ASN A 255 1.68 -0.89 27.41
N GLY A 256 2.15 0.01 26.54
CA GLY A 256 3.56 0.43 26.54
C GLY A 256 4.53 -0.60 25.94
N ALA A 257 4.03 -1.62 25.23
CA ALA A 257 4.82 -2.68 24.64
C ALA A 257 4.83 -2.63 23.11
N MET A 258 5.86 -3.22 22.50
CA MET A 258 6.10 -3.24 21.07
C MET A 258 6.52 -4.63 20.61
N ILE A 259 6.11 -5.04 19.41
CA ILE A 259 6.70 -6.18 18.69
C ILE A 259 7.64 -5.64 17.61
N GLU A 260 8.85 -6.20 17.54
CA GLU A 260 9.91 -5.74 16.63
C GLU A 260 10.73 -6.94 16.13
N SER A 261 11.48 -6.77 15.04
CA SER A 261 12.62 -7.64 14.70
C SER A 261 13.92 -6.90 14.98
N SER A 262 14.75 -7.44 15.89
CA SER A 262 15.97 -6.76 16.35
C SER A 262 17.18 -7.70 16.41
N SER A 263 18.36 -7.13 16.16
CA SER A 263 19.65 -7.80 16.34
C SER A 263 20.17 -7.74 17.78
N ALA A 264 19.51 -7.01 18.69
CA ALA A 264 19.98 -6.80 20.06
C ALA A 264 19.52 -7.91 21.05
N HIS A 265 20.49 -8.45 21.81
CA HIS A 265 20.39 -9.33 22.98
C HIS A 265 19.86 -10.78 22.78
N ASN A 266 20.78 -11.71 22.52
CA ASN A 266 20.71 -13.15 22.83
C ASN A 266 19.46 -13.92 22.34
N GLY A 267 18.96 -13.54 21.17
CA GLY A 267 17.84 -14.17 20.49
C GLY A 267 17.37 -13.31 19.34
N GLU A 268 18.30 -12.97 18.46
CA GLU A 268 18.15 -12.23 17.20
C GLU A 268 16.82 -12.57 16.52
N GLY A 269 15.89 -11.62 16.42
CA GLY A 269 14.64 -11.87 15.70
C GLY A 269 13.41 -11.14 16.22
N VAL A 270 12.25 -11.68 15.85
CA VAL A 270 10.96 -11.10 16.18
C VAL A 270 10.62 -11.35 17.65
N VAL A 271 10.54 -10.30 18.44
CA VAL A 271 10.34 -10.33 19.90
C VAL A 271 9.35 -9.26 20.37
N ILE A 272 8.79 -9.43 21.57
CA ILE A 272 8.01 -8.37 22.24
C ILE A 272 8.86 -7.71 23.31
N VAL A 273 9.01 -6.40 23.18
CA VAL A 273 9.64 -5.51 24.16
C VAL A 273 8.56 -4.90 25.05
N GLN A 274 8.71 -5.10 26.35
CA GLN A 274 7.84 -4.49 27.36
C GLN A 274 8.40 -3.15 27.81
N ASN A 275 7.53 -2.27 28.32
CA ASN A 275 7.91 -1.01 28.96
C ASN A 275 8.77 -0.08 28.08
N VAL A 276 8.45 0.02 26.79
CA VAL A 276 9.18 0.83 25.80
C VAL A 276 9.37 2.27 26.28
N PHE A 277 8.34 2.86 26.89
CA PHE A 277 8.36 4.25 27.37
C PHE A 277 8.98 4.43 28.76
N GLN A 278 9.45 3.35 29.40
CA GLN A 278 10.19 3.38 30.67
C GLN A 278 11.62 2.86 30.52
N ASN A 279 11.94 2.17 29.43
CA ASN A 279 13.28 1.70 29.14
C ASN A 279 14.16 2.87 28.67
N PRO A 280 15.24 3.22 29.40
CA PRO A 280 16.08 4.37 29.05
C PRO A 280 16.64 4.32 27.63
N TYR A 281 16.92 3.12 27.11
CA TYR A 281 17.38 2.95 25.73
C TYR A 281 16.30 3.41 24.75
N TYR A 282 15.12 2.80 24.75
CA TYR A 282 14.06 3.20 23.80
C TYR A 282 13.61 4.64 23.99
N VAL A 283 13.59 5.15 25.23
CA VAL A 283 13.24 6.56 25.51
C VAL A 283 14.25 7.53 24.89
N SER A 284 15.56 7.27 25.01
CA SER A 284 16.57 8.18 24.45
C SER A 284 16.64 8.15 22.93
N HIS A 285 16.13 7.10 22.30
CA HIS A 285 16.17 6.88 20.85
C HIS A 285 14.81 7.13 20.19
N PHE A 286 13.74 7.46 20.94
CA PHE A 286 12.39 7.58 20.37
C PHE A 286 12.28 8.78 19.43
N TYR A 287 11.93 8.50 18.17
CA TYR A 287 11.73 9.51 17.13
C TYR A 287 10.28 10.00 17.08
N GLY A 288 9.34 9.06 17.06
CA GLY A 288 7.92 9.36 16.89
C GLY A 288 7.10 8.12 16.55
N ALA A 289 5.80 8.32 16.32
CA ALA A 289 4.88 7.24 15.96
C ALA A 289 3.98 7.61 14.78
N ARG A 290 3.56 6.59 14.01
CA ARG A 290 2.64 6.74 12.87
C ARG A 290 1.47 5.75 12.94
N ASP A 291 0.28 6.25 12.65
CA ASP A 291 -0.88 5.43 12.31
C ASP A 291 -0.96 5.26 10.79
N VAL A 292 -0.72 4.03 10.33
CA VAL A 292 -0.80 3.63 8.92
C VAL A 292 -2.09 2.83 8.59
N ILE A 293 -2.94 2.61 9.59
CA ILE A 293 -4.21 1.86 9.49
C ILE A 293 -5.39 2.82 9.35
N GLY A 294 -5.26 4.02 9.92
CA GLY A 294 -6.26 5.08 9.98
C GLY A 294 -7.19 4.97 11.20
N PRO A 295 -8.00 6.02 11.43
CA PRO A 295 -8.98 6.08 12.52
C PRO A 295 -10.14 5.10 12.35
#